data_AF-A0A9D2K6L9-F1
#
_entry.id   AF-A0A9D2K6L9-F1
#
_cell.length_a   1.000
_cell.length_b   1.000
_cell.length_c   1.000
_cell.angle_alpha   90.00
_cell.angle_beta   90.00
_cell.angle_gamma   90.00
#
_symmetry.space_group_name_H-M   'P 1'
#
loop_
_entity.id
_entity.type
_entity.pdbx_description
1 polymer ?
#
loop_
_entity_poly.entity_id
_entity_poly.type
_entity_poly.pdbx_seq_one_letter_code
_entity_poly.pdbx_strand_id
1 'polypeptide(L)'
;MKYSGIGGQAVIEGIMMKNGDDYATAVRKPDGEIEVQKDRYVSMTEKVKFFSLPFVRGIFSFADSLILGMKTLTFSASFFEDDEDAGEPGRFELFLDRVFGEKMEKVLMGAVMAFSVVLAVVIFMIVPLLLANVLRNFILSETLMAFIEGLIRLGIFIGYVLLVSRMEEIHRTFMYHGAEHKCINCVEHGMELTVENVRKSSRFHKRCGTSFLIFVMLISILLFMVIRTDTLWLRILSRIVLIPVIAGISYEILRIAGRSDGGLINLISKPGLWTQGLTTKEPDDSMIEVAIAAVESVFDWRAYLAENFPEKGGEEKAV
;
A
#
# COMPACT_ATOMS: atom_id res chain seq x y z
N MET A 1 6.59 -19.39 9.48
CA MET A 1 6.00 -18.17 10.07
C MET A 1 4.63 -18.51 10.64
N LYS A 2 4.20 -17.87 11.73
CA LYS A 2 2.82 -17.92 12.21
C LYS A 2 2.14 -16.58 11.93
N TYR A 3 0.86 -16.62 11.57
CA TYR A 3 0.09 -15.44 11.17
C TYR A 3 -0.30 -14.62 12.40
N SER A 4 0.17 -13.37 12.51
CA SER A 4 -0.11 -12.50 13.65
C SER A 4 -1.41 -11.70 13.54
N GLY A 5 -1.98 -11.58 12.33
CA GLY A 5 -3.21 -10.81 12.10
C GLY A 5 -3.02 -9.31 11.95
N ILE A 6 -1.82 -8.78 12.26
CA ILE A 6 -1.51 -7.36 12.10
C ILE A 6 -1.16 -7.03 10.65
N GLY A 7 -1.40 -5.79 10.27
CA GLY A 7 -0.92 -5.20 9.03
C GLY A 7 -0.65 -3.71 9.22
N GLY A 8 0.01 -3.08 8.26
CA GLY A 8 0.29 -1.66 8.35
C GLY A 8 0.33 -0.94 7.01
N GLN A 9 0.66 0.35 7.10
CA GLN A 9 0.89 1.23 5.97
C GLN A 9 1.93 2.28 6.38
N ALA A 10 2.94 2.51 5.55
CA ALA A 10 3.83 3.66 5.71
C ALA A 10 3.08 4.97 5.42
N VAL A 11 3.38 5.97 6.23
CA VAL A 11 2.93 7.36 6.07
C VAL A 11 4.15 8.28 6.06
N ILE A 12 3.94 9.61 5.97
CA ILE A 12 5.04 10.57 5.99
C ILE A 12 5.73 10.47 7.35
N GLU A 13 7.03 10.19 7.36
CA GLU A 13 7.82 10.03 8.59
C GLU A 13 7.24 9.07 9.63
N GLY A 14 6.46 8.07 9.20
CA GLY A 14 5.69 7.28 10.13
C GLY A 14 5.11 6.00 9.58
N ILE A 15 4.48 5.24 10.47
CA ILE A 15 3.83 3.96 10.16
C ILE A 15 2.50 3.90 10.90
N MET A 16 1.46 3.52 10.17
CA MET A 16 0.22 3.06 10.76
C MET A 16 0.24 1.53 10.87
N MET A 17 -0.07 1.01 12.06
CA MET A 17 -0.30 -0.40 12.31
C MET A 17 -1.76 -0.63 12.72
N LYS A 18 -2.34 -1.74 12.27
CA LYS A 18 -3.72 -2.14 12.54
C LYS A 18 -3.78 -3.59 13.00
N ASN A 19 -4.59 -3.84 14.02
CA ASN A 19 -4.92 -5.16 14.54
C ASN A 19 -6.43 -5.22 14.88
N GLY A 20 -7.20 -6.00 14.10
CA GLY A 20 -8.66 -6.01 14.22
C GLY A 20 -9.24 -4.60 13.97
N ASP A 21 -10.03 -4.10 14.92
CA ASP A 21 -10.60 -2.75 14.86
C ASP A 21 -9.62 -1.65 15.30
N ASP A 22 -8.56 -2.00 16.02
CA ASP A 22 -7.67 -1.02 16.63
C ASP A 22 -6.55 -0.68 15.65
N TYR A 23 -6.25 0.61 15.51
CA TYR A 23 -5.10 1.06 14.74
C TYR A 23 -4.35 2.16 15.48
N ALA A 24 -3.06 2.28 15.20
CA ALA A 24 -2.22 3.35 15.72
C ALA A 24 -1.29 3.86 14.63
N THR A 25 -1.11 5.17 14.56
CA THR A 25 -0.15 5.83 13.68
C THR A 25 0.94 6.46 14.52
N ALA A 26 2.16 5.97 14.37
CA ALA A 26 3.35 6.54 14.97
C ALA A 26 4.09 7.39 13.94
N VAL A 27 4.45 8.63 14.28
CA VAL A 27 5.14 9.58 13.41
C VAL A 27 6.34 10.15 14.17
N ARG A 28 7.49 10.20 13.50
CA ARG A 28 8.68 10.90 13.99
C ARG A 28 8.50 12.38 13.70
N LYS A 29 8.31 13.20 14.73
CA LYS A 29 8.23 14.67 14.57
C LYS A 29 9.60 15.29 14.22
N PRO A 30 9.63 16.52 13.70
CA PRO A 30 10.88 17.25 13.42
C PRO A 30 11.79 17.44 14.64
N ASP A 31 11.18 17.56 15.83
CA ASP A 31 11.87 17.62 17.13
C ASP A 31 12.50 16.28 17.56
N GLY A 32 12.28 15.21 16.79
CA GLY A 32 12.79 13.88 17.03
C GLY A 32 11.94 13.04 17.98
N GLU A 33 10.81 13.51 18.53
CA GLU A 33 9.90 12.71 19.36
C GLU A 33 9.00 11.79 18.50
N ILE A 34 8.49 10.69 19.09
CA ILE A 34 7.46 9.85 18.45
C ILE A 34 6.09 10.26 18.96
N GLU A 35 5.28 10.83 18.09
CA GLU A 35 3.86 11.03 18.38
C GLU A 35 3.08 9.78 17.95
N VAL A 36 2.19 9.29 18.82
CA VAL A 36 1.39 8.10 18.54
C VAL A 36 -0.09 8.40 18.72
N GLN A 37 -0.84 8.38 17.62
CA GLN A 37 -2.30 8.47 17.65
C GLN A 37 -2.91 7.07 17.57
N LYS A 38 -3.66 6.68 18.61
CA LYS A 38 -4.44 5.44 18.65
C LYS A 38 -5.93 5.73 18.47
N ASP A 39 -6.59 4.96 17.62
CA ASP A 39 -8.02 5.10 17.34
C ASP A 39 -8.61 3.74 16.86
N ARG A 40 -9.92 3.68 16.64
CA ARG A 40 -10.64 2.48 16.20
C ARG A 40 -11.30 2.71 14.84
N TYR A 41 -11.17 1.72 13.96
CA TYR A 41 -11.78 1.69 12.64
C TYR A 41 -12.48 0.35 12.39
N VAL A 42 -13.80 0.35 12.53
CA VAL A 42 -14.64 -0.81 12.22
C VAL A 42 -14.83 -0.92 10.71
N SER A 43 -14.34 -2.02 10.14
CA SER A 43 -14.35 -2.28 8.70
C SER A 43 -15.76 -2.35 8.12
N MET A 44 -15.93 -1.92 6.85
CA MET A 44 -17.20 -2.08 6.15
C MET A 44 -17.61 -3.56 6.06
N THR A 45 -16.62 -4.45 5.94
CA THR A 45 -16.84 -5.91 5.90
C THR A 45 -17.38 -6.49 7.20
N GLU A 46 -17.12 -5.86 8.34
CA GLU A 46 -17.67 -6.25 9.64
C GLU A 46 -19.02 -5.61 9.93
N LYS A 47 -19.22 -4.37 9.49
CA LYS A 47 -20.52 -3.68 9.61
C LYS A 47 -21.62 -4.38 8.81
N VAL A 48 -21.30 -4.88 7.62
CA VAL A 48 -22.29 -5.49 6.72
C VAL A 48 -21.80 -6.84 6.23
N LYS A 49 -22.47 -7.92 6.65
CA LYS A 49 -22.11 -9.31 6.29
C LYS A 49 -22.03 -9.56 4.78
N PHE A 50 -22.87 -8.88 3.98
CA PHE A 50 -22.81 -8.99 2.52
C PHE A 50 -21.45 -8.56 1.96
N PHE A 51 -20.82 -7.54 2.56
CA PHE A 51 -19.50 -7.06 2.15
C PHE A 51 -18.37 -8.02 2.54
N SER A 52 -18.62 -9.02 3.39
CA SER A 52 -17.63 -10.06 3.74
C SER A 52 -17.57 -11.23 2.75
N LEU A 53 -18.51 -11.28 1.79
CA LEU A 53 -18.60 -12.36 0.81
C LEU A 53 -17.32 -12.43 -0.07
N PRO A 54 -16.86 -13.65 -0.44
CA PRO A 54 -15.75 -13.81 -1.37
C PRO A 54 -15.96 -13.01 -2.66
N PHE A 55 -14.87 -12.49 -3.24
CA PHE A 55 -14.85 -11.60 -4.42
C PHE A 55 -15.50 -10.21 -4.23
N VAL A 56 -16.43 -10.05 -3.29
CA VAL A 56 -17.03 -8.74 -2.95
C VAL A 56 -16.17 -8.02 -1.90
N ARG A 57 -15.68 -8.74 -0.89
CA ARG A 57 -14.89 -8.19 0.21
C ARG A 57 -13.64 -7.46 -0.22
N GLY A 58 -13.00 -7.87 -1.31
CA GLY A 58 -11.79 -7.21 -1.78
C GLY A 58 -12.01 -5.74 -2.12
N ILE A 59 -13.18 -5.40 -2.67
CA ILE A 59 -13.57 -4.04 -3.01
C ILE A 59 -13.72 -3.19 -1.74
N PHE A 60 -14.43 -3.73 -0.75
CA PHE A 60 -14.69 -3.03 0.51
C PHE A 60 -13.45 -2.94 1.40
N SER A 61 -12.62 -3.99 1.45
CA SER A 61 -11.33 -3.94 2.13
C SER A 61 -10.38 -2.93 1.49
N PHE A 62 -10.37 -2.82 0.16
CA PHE A 62 -9.59 -1.79 -0.53
C PHE A 62 -10.11 -0.38 -0.21
N ALA A 63 -11.43 -0.18 -0.19
CA ALA A 63 -12.03 1.08 0.21
C ALA A 63 -11.71 1.45 1.68
N ASP A 64 -11.81 0.48 2.60
CA ASP A 64 -11.42 0.63 4.01
C ASP A 64 -9.94 1.07 4.12
N SER A 65 -9.04 0.40 3.38
CA SER A 65 -7.61 0.76 3.34
C SER A 65 -7.36 2.16 2.78
N LEU A 66 -8.07 2.58 1.73
CA LEU A 66 -7.95 3.94 1.18
C LEU A 66 -8.43 4.99 2.19
N ILE A 67 -9.58 4.78 2.82
CA ILE A 67 -10.15 5.73 3.79
C ILE A 67 -9.20 5.88 4.99
N LEU A 68 -8.77 4.75 5.56
CA LEU A 68 -7.85 4.77 6.69
C LEU A 68 -6.50 5.37 6.30
N GLY A 69 -5.95 4.96 5.14
CA GLY A 69 -4.70 5.46 4.62
C GLY A 69 -4.69 6.98 4.41
N MET A 70 -5.77 7.55 3.87
CA MET A 70 -5.90 9.00 3.74
C MET A 70 -5.95 9.70 5.10
N LYS A 71 -6.74 9.18 6.06
CA LYS A 71 -6.82 9.74 7.42
C LYS A 71 -5.45 9.78 8.08
N THR A 72 -4.68 8.71 7.95
CA THR A 72 -3.37 8.57 8.61
C THR A 72 -2.28 9.38 7.90
N LEU A 73 -2.37 9.53 6.57
CA LEU A 73 -1.50 10.42 5.81
C LEU A 73 -1.73 11.88 6.16
N THR A 74 -3.00 12.31 6.29
CA THR A 74 -3.33 13.66 6.75
C THR A 74 -2.81 13.91 8.16
N PHE A 75 -2.96 12.94 9.07
CA PHE A 75 -2.39 13.04 10.41
C PHE A 75 -0.87 13.16 10.40
N SER A 76 -0.15 12.37 9.58
CA SER A 76 1.30 12.51 9.50
C SER A 76 1.72 13.85 8.89
N ALA A 77 1.01 14.32 7.86
CA ALA A 77 1.33 15.55 7.15
C ALA A 77 1.24 16.78 8.06
N SER A 78 0.28 16.82 8.99
CA SER A 78 0.09 17.96 9.88
C SER A 78 1.27 18.26 10.82
N PHE A 79 2.25 17.36 10.96
CA PHE A 79 3.48 17.62 11.73
C PHE A 79 4.61 18.26 10.90
N PHE A 80 4.44 18.34 9.58
CA PHE A 80 5.44 18.86 8.63
C PHE A 80 4.92 20.05 7.82
N GLU A 81 3.69 20.50 8.09
CA GLU A 81 3.11 21.70 7.47
C GLU A 81 3.79 23.00 7.97
N ASP A 82 4.45 22.96 9.13
CA ASP A 82 5.12 24.11 9.77
C ASP A 82 6.67 24.08 9.70
N ASP A 83 7.28 23.06 9.07
CA ASP A 83 8.75 22.97 8.97
C ASP A 83 9.31 23.95 7.91
N GLU A 84 10.35 24.68 8.31
CA GLU A 84 10.92 25.92 7.74
C GLU A 84 11.55 25.82 6.33
N ASP A 85 11.11 24.90 5.46
CA ASP A 85 11.52 24.81 4.04
C ASP A 85 10.42 25.19 3.04
N ALA A 86 9.21 25.52 3.51
CA ALA A 86 8.26 26.31 2.74
C ALA A 86 8.72 27.78 2.76
N GLY A 87 9.56 28.15 1.80
CA GLY A 87 9.96 29.55 1.61
C GLY A 87 8.75 30.49 1.70
N GLU A 88 8.94 31.67 2.31
CA GLU A 88 7.87 32.63 2.66
C GLU A 88 6.63 32.52 1.76
N PRO A 89 5.42 32.33 2.31
CA PRO A 89 4.22 32.06 1.53
C PRO A 89 4.12 33.09 0.42
N GLY A 90 4.08 32.60 -0.83
CA GLY A 90 4.15 33.47 -2.00
C GLY A 90 3.04 34.52 -1.93
N ARG A 91 3.24 35.70 -2.54
CA ARG A 91 2.20 36.77 -2.54
C ARG A 91 0.81 36.27 -3.00
N PHE A 92 0.78 35.19 -3.77
CA PHE A 92 -0.44 34.51 -4.19
C PHE A 92 -1.09 33.70 -3.06
N GLU A 93 -0.34 32.95 -2.26
CA GLU A 93 -0.84 32.20 -1.09
C GLU A 93 -1.36 33.15 0.00
N LEU A 94 -0.63 34.24 0.29
CA LEU A 94 -1.08 35.27 1.24
C LEU A 94 -2.35 36.02 0.76
N PHE A 95 -2.51 36.20 -0.56
CA PHE A 95 -3.71 36.80 -1.14
C PHE A 95 -4.90 35.83 -1.05
N LEU A 96 -4.65 34.58 -1.40
CA LEU A 96 -5.61 33.49 -1.35
C LEU A 96 -6.14 33.30 0.08
N ASP A 97 -5.25 33.23 1.07
CA ASP A 97 -5.60 33.00 2.47
C ASP A 97 -6.40 34.18 3.05
N ARG A 98 -6.05 35.41 2.65
CA ARG A 98 -6.76 36.63 3.03
C ARG A 98 -8.17 36.75 2.40
N VAL A 99 -8.40 36.15 1.23
CA VAL A 99 -9.68 36.24 0.51
C VAL A 99 -10.63 35.08 0.83
N PHE A 100 -10.10 33.88 1.09
CA PHE A 100 -10.89 32.66 1.20
C PHE A 100 -10.81 31.94 2.58
N GLY A 101 -9.87 32.29 3.47
CA GLY A 101 -9.75 31.77 4.85
C GLY A 101 -9.71 30.23 4.96
N GLU A 102 -10.14 29.67 6.11
CA GLU A 102 -10.18 28.21 6.40
C GLU A 102 -10.96 27.36 5.38
N LYS A 103 -11.85 27.96 4.59
CA LYS A 103 -12.58 27.24 3.52
C LYS A 103 -11.72 26.99 2.29
N MET A 104 -10.66 27.76 2.12
CA MET A 104 -9.76 27.67 0.99
C MET A 104 -8.93 26.40 1.01
N GLU A 105 -8.38 26.04 2.16
CA GLU A 105 -7.55 24.85 2.33
C GLU A 105 -8.31 23.59 1.89
N LYS A 106 -9.57 23.46 2.31
CA LYS A 106 -10.46 22.37 1.87
C LYS A 106 -10.72 22.38 0.37
N VAL A 107 -10.88 23.56 -0.23
CA VAL A 107 -11.10 23.70 -1.68
C VAL A 107 -9.82 23.38 -2.46
N LEU A 108 -8.67 23.84 -2.00
CA LEU A 108 -7.36 23.57 -2.58
C LEU A 108 -7.04 22.08 -2.50
N MET A 109 -7.20 21.45 -1.33
CA MET A 109 -7.00 20.01 -1.17
C MET A 109 -7.96 19.21 -2.07
N GLY A 110 -9.22 19.63 -2.18
CA GLY A 110 -10.17 19.04 -3.12
C GLY A 110 -9.73 19.17 -4.58
N ALA A 111 -9.21 20.33 -4.98
CA ALA A 111 -8.71 20.58 -6.33
C ALA A 111 -7.45 19.75 -6.64
N VAL A 112 -6.49 19.70 -5.73
CA VAL A 112 -5.27 18.88 -5.84
C VAL A 112 -5.61 17.39 -5.94
N MET A 113 -6.56 16.92 -5.13
CA MET A 113 -7.04 15.54 -5.19
C MET A 113 -7.71 15.24 -6.53
N ALA A 114 -8.60 16.11 -7.01
CA ALA A 114 -9.26 15.94 -8.29
C ALA A 114 -8.24 15.91 -9.45
N PHE A 115 -7.27 16.84 -9.45
CA PHE A 115 -6.19 16.86 -10.41
C PHE A 115 -5.36 15.57 -10.38
N SER A 116 -4.99 15.08 -9.18
CA SER A 116 -4.24 13.83 -9.02
C SER A 116 -4.98 12.61 -9.58
N VAL A 117 -6.30 12.53 -9.35
CA VAL A 117 -7.15 11.47 -9.91
C VAL A 117 -7.20 11.54 -11.44
N VAL A 118 -7.38 12.75 -12.01
CA VAL A 118 -7.37 12.94 -13.47
C VAL A 118 -6.03 12.53 -14.05
N LEU A 119 -4.92 12.94 -13.43
CA LEU A 119 -3.58 12.59 -13.86
C LEU A 119 -3.35 11.07 -13.82
N ALA A 120 -3.82 10.40 -12.76
CA ALA A 120 -3.75 8.94 -12.65
C ALA A 120 -4.54 8.24 -13.77
N VAL A 121 -5.75 8.71 -14.10
CA VAL A 121 -6.54 8.18 -15.23
C VAL A 121 -5.79 8.38 -16.55
N VAL A 122 -5.22 9.55 -16.78
CA VAL A 122 -4.45 9.83 -18.00
C VAL A 122 -3.25 8.88 -18.09
N ILE A 123 -2.41 8.80 -17.06
CA ILE A 123 -1.17 8.01 -17.06
C ILE A 123 -1.44 6.50 -17.13
N PHE A 124 -2.40 5.99 -16.34
CA PHE A 124 -2.58 4.54 -16.18
C PHE A 124 -3.70 3.94 -17.02
N MET A 125 -4.56 4.76 -17.63
CA MET A 125 -5.65 4.29 -18.48
C MET A 125 -5.50 4.77 -19.93
N ILE A 126 -5.34 6.07 -20.15
CA ILE A 126 -5.36 6.67 -21.49
C ILE A 126 -4.02 6.46 -22.21
N VAL A 127 -2.88 6.79 -21.60
CA VAL A 127 -1.56 6.65 -22.21
C VAL A 127 -1.27 5.22 -22.69
N PRO A 128 -1.52 4.15 -21.90
CA PRO A 128 -1.32 2.78 -22.38
C PRO A 128 -2.18 2.45 -23.60
N LEU A 129 -3.43 2.94 -23.65
CA LEU A 129 -4.33 2.73 -24.78
C LEU A 129 -3.81 3.42 -26.05
N LEU A 130 -3.31 4.65 -25.93
CA LEU A 130 -2.76 5.41 -27.05
C LEU A 130 -1.51 4.73 -27.61
N LEU A 131 -0.58 4.31 -26.74
CA LEU A 131 0.63 3.57 -27.15
C LEU A 131 0.28 2.24 -27.81
N ALA A 132 -0.66 1.50 -27.22
CA ALA A 132 -1.17 0.25 -27.78
C ALA A 132 -1.78 0.46 -29.17
N ASN A 133 -2.49 1.57 -29.40
CA ASN A 133 -3.11 1.87 -30.69
C ASN A 133 -2.08 2.11 -31.81
N VAL A 134 -0.92 2.69 -31.50
CA VAL A 134 0.18 2.85 -32.48
C VAL A 134 0.69 1.48 -32.95
N LEU A 135 0.80 0.51 -32.04
CA LEU A 135 1.29 -0.84 -32.35
C LEU A 135 0.25 -1.71 -33.09
N ARG A 136 -1.05 -1.40 -32.96
CA ARG A 136 -2.12 -2.11 -33.70
C ARG A 136 -1.97 -2.04 -35.20
N ASN A 137 -1.33 -1.00 -35.73
CA ASN A 137 -1.05 -0.89 -37.16
C ASN A 137 -0.09 -1.96 -37.68
N PHE A 138 0.65 -2.64 -36.79
CA PHE A 138 1.66 -3.64 -37.13
C PHE A 138 1.30 -5.06 -36.66
N ILE A 139 0.28 -5.22 -35.82
CA ILE A 139 -0.06 -6.49 -35.17
C ILE A 139 -1.51 -6.85 -35.43
N LEU A 140 -1.73 -7.89 -36.24
CA LEU A 140 -3.06 -8.36 -36.63
C LEU A 140 -3.74 -9.26 -35.56
N SER A 141 -2.96 -9.85 -34.66
CA SER A 141 -3.51 -10.74 -33.62
C SER A 141 -4.02 -9.94 -32.43
N GLU A 142 -5.34 -9.93 -32.25
CA GLU A 142 -5.99 -9.26 -31.11
C GLU A 142 -5.56 -9.82 -29.75
N THR A 143 -5.28 -11.13 -29.66
CA THR A 143 -4.78 -11.75 -28.41
C THR A 143 -3.37 -11.29 -28.08
N LEU A 144 -2.49 -11.26 -29.09
CA LEU A 144 -1.12 -10.75 -28.92
C LEU A 144 -1.16 -9.26 -28.56
N MET A 145 -2.06 -8.50 -29.16
CA MET A 145 -2.23 -7.08 -28.87
C MET A 145 -2.73 -6.83 -27.45
N ALA A 146 -3.70 -7.62 -26.95
CA ALA A 146 -4.15 -7.53 -25.57
C ALA A 146 -3.03 -7.85 -24.57
N PHE A 147 -2.19 -8.83 -24.86
CA PHE A 147 -1.01 -9.16 -24.06
C PHE A 147 0.01 -8.01 -24.06
N ILE A 148 0.35 -7.46 -25.23
CA ILE A 148 1.27 -6.32 -25.38
C ILE A 148 0.74 -5.08 -24.66
N GLU A 149 -0.55 -4.79 -24.75
CA GLU A 149 -1.16 -3.68 -24.02
C GLU A 149 -1.03 -3.87 -22.50
N GLY A 150 -1.17 -5.11 -22.02
CA GLY A 150 -0.84 -5.51 -20.67
C GLY A 150 0.61 -5.19 -20.28
N LEU A 151 1.56 -5.54 -21.13
CA LEU A 151 2.99 -5.27 -20.91
C LEU A 151 3.30 -3.77 -20.93
N ILE A 152 2.68 -2.99 -21.82
CA ILE A 152 2.83 -1.52 -21.84
C ILE A 152 2.36 -0.93 -20.52
N ARG A 153 1.18 -1.35 -20.02
CA ARG A 153 0.65 -0.89 -18.73
C ARG A 153 1.60 -1.24 -17.59
N LEU A 154 2.09 -2.47 -17.54
CA LEU A 154 3.04 -2.90 -16.51
C LEU A 154 4.36 -2.11 -16.58
N GLY A 155 4.87 -1.86 -17.80
CA GLY A 155 6.06 -1.06 -18.04
C GLY A 155 5.89 0.39 -17.57
N ILE A 156 4.76 1.02 -17.87
CA ILE A 156 4.42 2.37 -17.39
C ILE A 156 4.36 2.40 -15.87
N PHE A 157 3.72 1.40 -15.25
CA PHE A 157 3.64 1.31 -13.79
C PHE A 157 5.02 1.18 -13.13
N ILE A 158 5.84 0.26 -13.61
CA ILE A 158 7.21 0.08 -13.09
C ILE A 158 8.04 1.35 -13.31
N GLY A 159 7.95 1.96 -14.50
CA GLY A 159 8.64 3.21 -14.82
C GLY A 159 8.22 4.36 -13.89
N TYR A 160 6.93 4.50 -13.64
CA TYR A 160 6.38 5.49 -12.70
C TYR A 160 6.95 5.29 -11.28
N VAL A 161 6.89 4.07 -10.74
CA VAL A 161 7.44 3.76 -9.41
C VAL A 161 8.94 4.08 -9.36
N LEU A 162 9.70 3.72 -10.39
CA LEU A 162 11.14 4.00 -10.46
C LEU A 162 11.46 5.49 -10.52
N LEU A 163 10.64 6.30 -11.19
CA LEU A 163 10.81 7.75 -11.24
C LEU A 163 10.50 8.39 -9.89
N VAL A 164 9.34 8.09 -9.31
CA VAL A 164 8.89 8.69 -8.06
C VAL A 164 9.75 8.20 -6.88
N SER A 165 10.30 6.98 -6.93
CA SER A 165 11.23 6.45 -5.92
C SER A 165 12.56 7.22 -5.80
N ARG A 166 12.85 8.13 -6.74
CA ARG A 166 14.02 9.02 -6.68
C ARG A 166 13.78 10.29 -5.87
N MET A 167 12.53 10.58 -5.51
CA MET A 167 12.20 11.69 -4.62
C MET A 167 12.53 11.27 -3.19
N GLU A 168 13.20 12.15 -2.43
CA GLU A 168 13.67 11.85 -1.06
C GLU A 168 12.51 11.45 -0.15
N GLU A 169 11.41 12.20 -0.15
CA GLU A 169 10.21 11.90 0.63
C GLU A 169 9.64 10.50 0.37
N ILE A 170 9.60 10.08 -0.91
CA ILE A 170 9.10 8.76 -1.28
C ILE A 170 10.11 7.68 -0.92
N HIS A 171 11.40 7.97 -1.06
CA HIS A 171 12.45 7.05 -0.63
C HIS A 171 12.35 6.78 0.86
N ARG A 172 12.17 7.82 1.68
CA ARG A 172 11.95 7.72 3.14
C ARG A 172 10.67 6.96 3.45
N THR A 173 9.56 7.25 2.77
CA THR A 173 8.31 6.47 2.89
C THR A 173 8.52 4.98 2.59
N PHE A 174 9.35 4.63 1.59
CA PHE A 174 9.69 3.24 1.29
C PHE A 174 10.62 2.60 2.33
N MET A 175 11.43 3.38 3.06
CA MET A 175 12.18 2.89 4.21
C MET A 175 11.25 2.57 5.39
N TYR A 176 10.29 3.46 5.72
CA TYR A 176 9.24 3.16 6.72
C TYR A 176 8.41 1.94 6.34
N HIS A 177 8.08 1.77 5.06
CA HIS A 177 7.42 0.55 4.57
C HIS A 177 8.30 -0.70 4.77
N GLY A 178 9.61 -0.57 4.58
CA GLY A 178 10.57 -1.61 4.94
C GLY A 178 10.55 -1.95 6.43
N ALA A 179 10.49 -0.94 7.31
CA ALA A 179 10.41 -1.13 8.76
C ALA A 179 9.10 -1.80 9.20
N GLU A 180 7.97 -1.45 8.58
CA GLU A 180 6.66 -2.10 8.79
C GLU A 180 6.74 -3.60 8.48
N HIS A 181 7.19 -3.95 7.27
CA HIS A 181 7.37 -5.35 6.88
C HIS A 181 8.32 -6.11 7.80
N LYS A 182 9.43 -5.48 8.21
CA LYS A 182 10.42 -6.10 9.08
C LYS A 182 9.87 -6.35 10.48
N CYS A 183 9.09 -5.44 11.05
CA CYS A 183 8.45 -5.64 12.36
C CYS A 183 7.45 -6.80 12.32
N ILE A 184 6.61 -6.84 11.29
CA ILE A 184 5.65 -7.93 11.10
C ILE A 184 6.39 -9.27 10.92
N ASN A 185 7.40 -9.31 10.06
CA ASN A 185 8.19 -10.53 9.88
C ASN A 185 8.92 -10.95 11.18
N CYS A 186 9.41 -10.00 11.98
CA CYS A 186 10.07 -10.27 13.25
C CYS A 186 9.17 -11.08 14.19
N VAL A 187 7.97 -10.56 14.47
CA VAL A 187 7.01 -11.24 15.35
C VAL A 187 6.51 -12.56 14.76
N GLU A 188 6.25 -12.61 13.46
CA GLU A 188 5.74 -13.82 12.80
C GLU A 188 6.76 -14.96 12.68
N HIS A 189 8.05 -14.66 12.87
CA HIS A 189 9.12 -15.66 12.97
C HIS A 189 9.46 -16.03 14.42
N GLY A 190 8.74 -15.46 15.38
CA GLY A 190 8.92 -15.76 16.79
C GLY A 190 10.14 -15.08 17.40
N MET A 191 10.54 -13.92 16.87
CA MET A 191 11.64 -13.12 17.43
C MET A 191 11.06 -11.97 18.26
N GLU A 192 11.79 -11.59 19.31
CA GLU A 192 11.40 -10.45 20.13
C GLU A 192 11.47 -9.15 19.34
N LEU A 193 10.52 -8.25 19.59
CA LEU A 193 10.38 -7.00 18.86
C LEU A 193 11.40 -5.95 19.34
N THR A 194 12.67 -6.20 19.06
CA THR A 194 13.80 -5.30 19.34
C THR A 194 14.37 -4.74 18.04
N VAL A 195 15.02 -3.57 18.10
CA VAL A 195 15.64 -2.94 16.92
C VAL A 195 16.60 -3.91 16.20
N GLU A 196 17.39 -4.67 16.96
CA GLU A 196 18.34 -5.63 16.40
C GLU A 196 17.65 -6.76 15.61
N ASN A 197 16.60 -7.36 16.18
CA ASN A 197 15.87 -8.46 15.55
C ASN A 197 15.05 -7.99 14.34
N VAL A 198 14.45 -6.80 14.44
CA VAL A 198 13.75 -6.17 13.32
C VAL A 198 14.73 -5.89 12.18
N ARG A 199 15.93 -5.35 12.47
CA ARG A 199 16.95 -5.09 11.45
C ARG A 199 17.33 -6.34 10.66
N LYS A 200 17.42 -7.51 11.31
CA LYS A 200 17.73 -8.81 10.68
C LYS A 200 16.56 -9.41 9.89
N SER A 201 15.34 -8.94 10.13
CA SER A 201 14.13 -9.47 9.49
C SER A 201 14.04 -9.07 8.02
N SER A 202 13.26 -9.81 7.23
CA SER A 202 13.07 -9.49 5.82
C SER A 202 12.16 -8.28 5.64
N ARG A 203 12.49 -7.39 4.69
CA ARG A 203 11.60 -6.32 4.21
C ARG A 203 10.59 -6.80 3.16
N PHE A 204 10.54 -8.10 2.86
CA PHE A 204 9.61 -8.69 1.91
C PHE A 204 8.52 -9.46 2.64
N HIS A 205 7.26 -9.17 2.31
CA HIS A 205 6.12 -9.73 3.00
C HIS A 205 4.99 -10.11 2.04
N LYS A 206 4.48 -11.34 2.10
CA LYS A 206 3.49 -11.88 1.13
C LYS A 206 2.15 -11.14 1.10
N ARG A 207 1.78 -10.48 2.21
CA ARG A 207 0.50 -9.76 2.40
C ARG A 207 0.54 -8.27 2.00
N CYS A 208 1.63 -7.78 1.42
CA CYS A 208 1.76 -6.36 1.10
C CYS A 208 0.75 -5.90 0.03
N GLY A 209 0.18 -4.70 0.21
CA GLY A 209 -0.71 -4.07 -0.78
C GLY A 209 -0.04 -3.79 -2.14
N THR A 210 1.28 -3.67 -2.20
CA THR A 210 1.98 -3.57 -3.50
C THR A 210 1.86 -4.84 -4.32
N SER A 211 1.84 -6.01 -3.67
CA SER A 211 1.58 -7.29 -4.33
C SER A 211 0.15 -7.41 -4.83
N PHE A 212 -0.82 -6.78 -4.14
CA PHE A 212 -2.20 -6.66 -4.63
C PHE A 212 -2.26 -5.94 -5.98
N LEU A 213 -1.58 -4.79 -6.12
CA LEU A 213 -1.55 -4.05 -7.39
C LEU A 213 -0.95 -4.88 -8.53
N ILE A 214 0.10 -5.67 -8.25
CA ILE A 214 0.67 -6.59 -9.25
C ILE A 214 -0.33 -7.67 -9.63
N PHE A 215 -1.04 -8.26 -8.68
CA PHE A 215 -2.09 -9.24 -8.99
C PHE A 215 -3.22 -8.62 -9.79
N VAL A 216 -3.65 -7.39 -9.48
CA VAL A 216 -4.66 -6.67 -10.27
C VAL A 216 -4.20 -6.52 -11.72
N MET A 217 -2.95 -6.10 -11.93
CA MET A 217 -2.40 -5.98 -13.27
C MET A 217 -2.32 -7.33 -13.99
N LEU A 218 -1.74 -8.37 -13.37
CA LEU A 218 -1.62 -9.69 -14.01
C LEU A 218 -2.97 -10.31 -14.35
N ILE A 219 -3.93 -10.27 -13.42
CA ILE A 219 -5.30 -10.76 -13.67
C ILE A 219 -5.99 -9.93 -14.76
N SER A 220 -5.75 -8.61 -14.82
CA SER A 220 -6.28 -7.78 -15.90
C SER A 220 -5.77 -8.22 -17.26
N ILE A 221 -4.48 -8.56 -17.39
CA ILE A 221 -3.89 -9.07 -18.64
C ILE A 221 -4.59 -10.37 -19.04
N LEU A 222 -4.76 -11.31 -18.11
CA LEU A 222 -5.42 -12.59 -18.36
C LEU A 222 -6.88 -12.41 -18.81
N LEU A 223 -7.67 -11.57 -18.12
CA LEU A 223 -9.07 -11.36 -18.47
C LEU A 223 -9.25 -10.65 -19.82
N PHE A 224 -8.45 -9.62 -20.10
CA PHE A 224 -8.56 -8.89 -21.37
C PHE A 224 -8.00 -9.65 -22.58
N MET A 225 -7.21 -10.71 -22.37
CA MET A 225 -6.87 -11.64 -23.46
C MET A 225 -8.08 -12.47 -23.90
N VAL A 226 -9.02 -12.75 -22.99
CA VAL A 226 -10.23 -13.57 -23.27
C VAL A 226 -11.41 -12.68 -23.69
N ILE A 227 -11.65 -11.59 -22.96
CA ILE A 227 -12.76 -10.67 -23.19
C ILE A 227 -12.34 -9.62 -24.22
N ARG A 228 -12.73 -9.86 -25.47
CA ARG A 228 -12.35 -9.04 -26.62
C ARG A 228 -13.51 -8.16 -27.08
N THR A 229 -13.20 -6.91 -27.39
CA THR A 229 -14.15 -5.94 -27.93
C THR A 229 -13.50 -5.16 -29.06
N ASP A 230 -14.18 -5.14 -30.21
CA ASP A 230 -13.68 -4.50 -31.43
C ASP A 230 -13.85 -2.98 -31.40
N THR A 231 -14.85 -2.49 -30.64
CA THR A 231 -15.12 -1.06 -30.49
C THR A 231 -14.36 -0.43 -29.32
N LEU A 232 -13.71 0.72 -29.55
CA LEU A 232 -12.94 1.44 -28.53
C LEU A 232 -13.74 1.76 -27.26
N TRP A 233 -14.97 2.26 -27.41
CA TRP A 233 -15.83 2.58 -26.26
C TRP A 233 -16.24 1.34 -25.46
N LEU A 234 -16.49 0.21 -26.13
CA LEU A 234 -16.76 -1.06 -25.46
C LEU A 234 -15.52 -1.60 -24.72
N ARG A 235 -14.31 -1.31 -25.24
CA ARG A 235 -13.05 -1.64 -24.55
C ARG A 235 -12.86 -0.81 -23.28
N ILE A 236 -13.20 0.47 -23.33
CA ILE A 236 -13.17 1.35 -22.15
C ILE A 236 -14.23 0.90 -21.14
N LEU A 237 -15.46 0.64 -21.59
CA LEU A 237 -16.55 0.20 -20.73
C LEU A 237 -16.25 -1.14 -20.06
N SER A 238 -15.78 -2.14 -20.81
CA SER A 238 -15.43 -3.46 -20.26
C SER A 238 -14.34 -3.35 -19.19
N ARG A 239 -13.38 -2.44 -19.34
CA ARG A 239 -12.36 -2.18 -18.30
C ARG A 239 -12.96 -1.66 -17.02
N ILE A 240 -13.82 -0.66 -17.11
CA ILE A 240 -14.46 -0.05 -15.95
C ILE A 240 -15.33 -1.09 -15.22
N VAL A 241 -16.14 -1.83 -15.98
CA VAL A 241 -17.05 -2.85 -15.42
C VAL A 241 -16.29 -4.01 -14.79
N LEU A 242 -15.11 -4.37 -15.30
CA LEU A 242 -14.31 -5.49 -14.78
C LEU A 242 -13.40 -5.12 -13.61
N ILE A 243 -13.21 -3.83 -13.27
CA ILE A 243 -12.41 -3.42 -12.11
C ILE A 243 -12.85 -4.14 -10.81
N PRO A 244 -14.15 -4.15 -10.44
CA PRO A 244 -14.63 -4.89 -9.27
C PRO A 244 -14.27 -6.38 -9.29
N VAL A 245 -14.42 -7.03 -10.44
CA VAL A 245 -14.14 -8.46 -10.61
C VAL A 245 -12.64 -8.74 -10.45
N ILE A 246 -11.80 -7.94 -11.11
CA ILE A 246 -10.34 -8.04 -11.01
C ILE A 246 -9.90 -7.84 -9.56
N ALA A 247 -10.36 -6.76 -8.90
CA ALA A 247 -10.02 -6.48 -7.51
C ALA A 247 -10.46 -7.61 -6.57
N GLY A 248 -11.66 -8.15 -6.77
CA GLY A 248 -12.18 -9.31 -6.03
C GLY A 248 -11.26 -10.52 -6.15
N ILE A 249 -10.93 -10.94 -7.38
CA ILE A 249 -10.04 -12.08 -7.63
C ILE A 249 -8.64 -11.84 -7.05
N SER A 250 -8.06 -10.66 -7.28
CA SER A 250 -6.72 -10.32 -6.79
C SER A 250 -6.64 -10.31 -5.27
N TYR A 251 -7.69 -9.86 -4.58
CA TYR A 251 -7.75 -9.88 -3.12
C TYR A 251 -7.81 -11.32 -2.58
N GLU A 252 -8.60 -12.20 -3.21
CA GLU A 252 -8.66 -13.61 -2.81
C GLU A 252 -7.30 -14.29 -2.97
N ILE A 253 -6.60 -14.04 -4.08
CA ILE A 253 -5.24 -14.55 -4.31
C ILE A 253 -4.28 -14.04 -3.23
N LEU A 254 -4.30 -12.73 -2.92
CA LEU A 254 -3.47 -12.15 -1.88
C LEU A 254 -3.74 -12.77 -0.50
N ARG A 255 -5.02 -12.96 -0.16
CA ARG A 255 -5.43 -13.54 1.12
C ARG A 255 -4.96 -14.99 1.25
N ILE A 256 -5.06 -15.78 0.18
CA ILE A 256 -4.57 -17.15 0.12
C ILE A 256 -3.04 -17.16 0.24
N ALA A 257 -2.35 -16.28 -0.50
CA ALA A 257 -0.90 -16.11 -0.43
C ALA A 257 -0.38 -15.79 0.98
N GLY A 258 -1.14 -15.00 1.74
CA GLY A 258 -0.82 -14.65 3.12
C GLY A 258 -1.07 -15.75 4.16
N ARG A 259 -1.76 -16.84 3.80
CA ARG A 259 -2.19 -17.89 4.75
C ARG A 259 -1.59 -19.26 4.42
N SER A 260 -0.73 -19.37 3.43
CA SER A 260 -0.27 -20.66 2.94
C SER A 260 1.14 -20.59 2.35
N ASP A 261 1.93 -21.62 2.67
CA ASP A 261 3.33 -21.74 2.26
C ASP A 261 3.56 -22.81 1.17
N GLY A 262 2.50 -23.27 0.50
CA GLY A 262 2.59 -24.27 -0.56
C GLY A 262 3.40 -23.79 -1.78
N GLY A 263 4.08 -24.72 -2.47
CA GLY A 263 4.96 -24.39 -3.60
C GLY A 263 4.29 -23.58 -4.73
N LEU A 264 3.04 -23.90 -5.07
CA LEU A 264 2.26 -23.14 -6.06
C LEU A 264 1.96 -21.71 -5.60
N ILE A 265 1.61 -21.54 -4.32
CA ILE A 265 1.28 -20.25 -3.74
C ILE A 265 2.54 -19.37 -3.67
N ASN A 266 3.68 -19.96 -3.32
CA ASN A 266 4.97 -19.29 -3.38
C ASN A 266 5.31 -18.84 -4.81
N LEU A 267 5.06 -19.67 -5.83
CA LEU A 267 5.27 -19.31 -7.23
C LEU A 267 4.39 -18.12 -7.66
N ILE A 268 3.10 -18.15 -7.33
CA ILE A 268 2.14 -17.08 -7.64
C ILE A 268 2.52 -15.77 -6.94
N SER A 269 3.12 -15.86 -5.74
CA SER A 269 3.51 -14.68 -4.95
C SER A 269 4.80 -14.00 -5.43
N LYS A 270 5.66 -14.71 -6.19
CA LYS A 270 6.98 -14.18 -6.63
C LYS A 270 6.89 -12.83 -7.36
N PRO A 271 5.99 -12.62 -8.34
CA PRO A 271 5.90 -11.34 -9.03
C PRO A 271 5.61 -10.19 -8.06
N GLY A 272 4.73 -10.40 -7.09
CA GLY A 272 4.43 -9.41 -6.05
C GLY A 272 5.67 -9.10 -5.20
N LEU A 273 6.37 -10.14 -4.72
CA LEU A 273 7.60 -9.99 -3.92
C LEU A 273 8.71 -9.25 -4.68
N TRP A 274 8.89 -9.50 -5.97
CA TRP A 274 9.91 -8.80 -6.77
C TRP A 274 9.67 -7.29 -6.82
N THR A 275 8.40 -6.87 -6.95
CA THR A 275 8.07 -5.44 -6.99
C THR A 275 8.24 -4.75 -5.65
N GLN A 276 8.20 -5.48 -4.54
CA GLN A 276 8.57 -4.92 -3.23
C GLN A 276 10.04 -4.49 -3.20
N GLY A 277 10.89 -5.05 -4.07
CA GLY A 277 12.25 -4.56 -4.29
C GLY A 277 12.30 -3.08 -4.69
N LEU A 278 11.25 -2.58 -5.34
CA LEU A 278 11.11 -1.20 -5.80
C LEU A 278 10.44 -0.30 -4.74
N THR A 279 9.48 -0.83 -3.99
CA THR A 279 8.60 -0.08 -3.08
C THR A 279 8.94 -0.24 -1.60
N THR A 280 9.98 -1.01 -1.25
CA THR A 280 10.56 -1.05 0.09
C THR A 280 12.06 -0.79 0.01
N LYS A 281 12.61 -0.14 1.04
CA LYS A 281 14.03 0.14 1.23
C LYS A 281 14.46 -0.28 2.63
N GLU A 282 15.75 -0.39 2.86
CA GLU A 282 16.28 -0.72 4.18
C GLU A 282 16.08 0.49 5.11
N PRO A 283 15.37 0.34 6.24
CA PRO A 283 15.22 1.42 7.21
C PRO A 283 16.48 1.60 8.05
N ASP A 284 16.65 2.80 8.60
CA ASP A 284 17.55 3.05 9.72
C ASP A 284 16.89 2.66 11.06
N ASP A 285 17.69 2.71 12.12
CA ASP A 285 17.25 2.31 13.45
C ASP A 285 16.14 3.22 14.01
N SER A 286 16.18 4.52 13.70
CA SER A 286 15.16 5.47 14.16
C SER A 286 13.79 5.19 13.53
N MET A 287 13.76 4.76 12.27
CA MET A 287 12.53 4.32 11.60
C MET A 287 12.02 2.99 12.16
N ILE A 288 12.93 2.10 12.57
CA ILE A 288 12.56 0.86 13.26
C ILE A 288 11.91 1.16 14.61
N GLU A 289 12.42 2.13 15.39
CA GLU A 289 11.81 2.54 16.66
C GLU A 289 10.37 3.03 16.46
N VAL A 290 10.09 3.82 15.42
CA VAL A 290 8.73 4.25 15.06
C VAL A 290 7.84 3.05 14.74
N ALA A 291 8.36 2.10 13.97
CA ALA A 291 7.63 0.89 13.62
C ALA A 291 7.27 0.03 14.85
N ILE A 292 8.21 -0.12 15.79
CA ILE A 292 8.00 -0.84 17.04
C ILE A 292 6.94 -0.13 17.88
N ALA A 293 7.03 1.20 18.05
CA ALA A 293 6.04 1.99 18.79
C ALA A 293 4.63 1.86 18.21
N ALA A 294 4.50 1.85 16.88
CA ALA A 294 3.22 1.61 16.21
C ALA A 294 2.67 0.20 16.48
N VAL A 295 3.51 -0.84 16.42
CA VAL A 295 3.11 -2.23 16.70
C VAL A 295 2.66 -2.40 18.14
N GLU A 296 3.47 -1.97 19.10
CA GLU A 296 3.17 -2.14 20.54
C GLU A 296 1.89 -1.43 20.97
N SER A 297 1.50 -0.38 20.25
CA SER A 297 0.27 0.36 20.52
C SER A 297 -1.03 -0.42 20.22
N VAL A 298 -0.97 -1.41 19.33
CA VAL A 298 -2.14 -2.19 18.86
C VAL A 298 -1.99 -3.70 19.01
N PHE A 299 -0.80 -4.18 19.38
CA PHE A 299 -0.49 -5.60 19.38
C PHE A 299 0.42 -5.99 20.56
N ASP A 300 -0.07 -6.87 21.41
CA ASP A 300 0.73 -7.50 22.46
C ASP A 300 1.56 -8.65 21.86
N TRP A 301 2.74 -8.28 21.35
CA TRP A 301 3.65 -9.23 20.74
C TRP A 301 4.19 -10.25 21.76
N ARG A 302 4.31 -9.91 23.04
CA ARG A 302 4.79 -10.84 24.09
C ARG A 302 3.78 -11.95 24.33
N ALA A 303 2.50 -11.61 24.48
CA ALA A 303 1.43 -12.59 24.58
C ALA A 303 1.35 -13.47 23.32
N TYR A 304 1.45 -12.86 22.14
CA TYR A 304 1.48 -13.59 20.87
C TYR A 304 2.64 -14.60 20.81
N LEU A 305 3.86 -14.18 21.18
CA LEU A 305 5.03 -15.06 21.20
C LEU A 305 4.87 -16.21 22.20
N ALA A 306 4.35 -15.94 23.40
CA ALA A 306 4.13 -16.97 24.41
C ALA A 306 3.12 -18.04 23.94
N GLU A 307 2.06 -17.64 23.25
CA GLU A 307 1.04 -18.56 22.73
C GLU A 307 1.53 -19.32 21.49
N ASN A 308 2.24 -18.63 20.59
CA ASN A 308 2.56 -19.16 19.27
C ASN A 308 3.96 -19.77 19.17
N PHE A 309 4.89 -19.41 20.05
CA PHE A 309 6.27 -19.88 20.06
C PHE A 309 6.74 -20.24 21.48
N PRO A 310 6.04 -21.16 22.19
CA PRO A 310 6.34 -21.48 23.59
C PRO A 310 7.77 -22.01 23.80
N GLU A 311 8.36 -22.64 22.79
CA GLU A 311 9.73 -23.20 22.85
C GLU A 311 10.82 -22.13 22.80
N LYS A 312 10.52 -20.93 22.27
CA LYS A 312 11.49 -19.82 22.18
C LYS A 312 11.49 -18.90 23.40
N GLY A 313 10.38 -18.85 24.15
CA GLY A 313 10.28 -18.06 25.39
C GLY A 313 10.99 -18.67 26.61
N GLY A 314 11.61 -19.85 26.44
CA GLY A 314 12.33 -20.56 27.50
C GLY A 314 13.85 -20.35 27.52
N GLU A 315 14.46 -19.85 26.45
CA GLU A 315 15.93 -19.74 26.34
C GLU A 315 16.52 -18.60 27.19
N GLU A 316 15.74 -17.59 27.58
CA GLU A 316 16.21 -16.49 28.45
C GLU A 316 16.05 -16.74 29.96
N LYS A 317 15.44 -17.86 30.38
CA LYS A 317 15.41 -18.24 31.81
C LYS A 317 16.62 -19.07 32.26
N ALA A 318 17.61 -19.25 31.38
CA ALA A 318 18.74 -20.12 31.61
C ALA A 318 20.09 -19.48 31.23
N VAL A 319 20.36 -18.23 31.64
CA VAL A 319 21.72 -17.71 31.88
C VAL A 319 21.69 -16.72 33.04
#